data_AF-A0A3C2B4W4-F1
#
_entry.id   AF-A0A3C2B4W4-F1
#
_cell.length_a   1.000
_cell.length_b   1.000
_cell.length_c   1.000
_cell.angle_alpha   90.00
_cell.angle_beta   90.00
_cell.angle_gamma   90.00
#
_symmetry.space_group_name_H-M   'P 1'
#
loop_
_entity.id
_entity.type
_entity.pdbx_description
1 polymer ?
#
loop_
_entity_poly.entity_id
_entity_poly.type
_entity_poly.pdbx_seq_one_letter_code
_entity_poly.pdbx_strand_id
1 'polypeptide(L)'
;MRQFFTLRFWLTIAALLGLALAAVAVAGAQDDDQPTPEVVGEGRSSRRMDLVSWAYVVIPAEGFAMVDGRTTADLAVQIDGTRTMRIAAGTEGEIDCPGLSVPGRCVVAADLLGDAVLWFSIIEGAPSPTLTLPAVREILDDGWVLLENGWEVRHADVVDRLCDDESASLTEFIRTYGESATSTFNVEQQQIVRVTCPKVTPTTSTTVDAASTTTLFDVSSTTVPPGDESLDDEAG
;
A
#
# COMPACT_ATOMS: atom_id res chain seq x y z
N MET A 1 36.05 54.81 24.06
CA MET A 1 36.00 53.65 23.15
C MET A 1 37.41 53.21 22.76
N ARG A 2 38.18 52.61 23.68
CA ARG A 2 39.49 52.00 23.37
C ARG A 2 39.71 50.79 24.28
N GLN A 3 38.86 49.78 24.12
CA GLN A 3 39.03 48.46 24.75
C GLN A 3 39.01 47.31 23.72
N PHE A 4 38.92 47.61 22.42
CA PHE A 4 38.87 46.61 21.35
C PHE A 4 40.26 46.10 20.89
N PHE A 5 41.35 46.42 21.59
CA PHE A 5 42.72 46.05 21.20
C PHE A 5 43.51 45.36 22.31
N THR A 6 42.86 44.58 23.18
CA THR A 6 43.58 43.63 24.03
C THR A 6 43.85 42.35 23.26
N LEU A 7 45.14 42.00 23.11
CA LEU A 7 45.65 40.80 22.44
C LEU A 7 44.94 39.50 22.88
N ARG A 8 44.41 39.47 24.12
CA ARG A 8 43.59 38.37 24.66
C ARG A 8 42.27 38.13 23.92
N PHE A 9 41.62 39.20 23.41
CA PHE A 9 40.37 39.08 22.65
C PHE A 9 40.61 38.41 21.29
N TRP A 10 41.73 38.72 20.64
CA TRP A 10 42.12 38.08 19.39
C TRP A 10 42.49 36.61 19.60
N LEU A 11 43.14 36.26 20.72
CA LEU A 11 43.42 34.87 21.08
C LEU A 11 42.15 34.05 21.33
N THR A 12 41.11 34.61 21.94
CA THR A 12 39.83 33.89 22.14
C THR A 12 39.09 33.64 20.83
N ILE A 13 39.10 34.62 19.92
CA ILE A 13 38.50 34.44 18.59
C ILE A 13 39.25 33.36 17.79
N ALA A 14 40.59 33.39 17.82
CA ALA A 14 41.42 32.38 17.16
C ALA A 14 41.18 30.97 17.73
N ALA A 15 41.04 30.85 19.06
CA ALA A 15 40.73 29.58 19.70
C ALA A 15 39.35 29.03 19.31
N LEU A 16 38.33 29.88 19.26
CA LEU A 16 36.98 29.49 18.83
C LEU A 16 36.93 29.07 17.36
N LEU A 17 37.61 29.81 16.48
CA LEU A 17 37.74 29.45 15.07
C LEU A 17 38.50 28.12 14.88
N GLY A 18 39.58 27.91 15.65
CA GLY A 18 40.33 26.66 15.64
C GLY A 18 39.48 25.46 16.07
N LEU A 19 38.67 25.62 17.11
CA LEU A 19 37.77 24.57 17.59
C LEU A 19 36.63 24.28 16.61
N ALA A 20 36.08 25.31 15.96
CA ALA A 20 35.08 25.14 14.90
C ALA A 20 35.66 24.39 13.68
N LEU A 21 36.88 24.74 13.26
CA LEU A 21 37.58 24.04 12.17
C LEU A 21 37.89 22.58 12.53
N ALA A 22 38.30 22.31 13.76
CA ALA A 22 38.53 20.95 14.24
C ALA A 22 37.24 20.12 14.24
N ALA A 23 36.11 20.70 14.65
CA ALA A 23 34.81 20.02 14.61
C ALA A 23 34.38 19.68 13.17
N VAL A 24 34.58 20.59 12.22
CA VAL A 24 34.30 20.33 10.80
C VAL A 24 35.22 19.26 10.21
N ALA A 25 36.50 19.26 10.58
CA ALA A 25 37.45 18.25 10.11
C ALA A 25 37.14 16.84 10.65
N VAL A 26 36.69 16.72 11.91
CA VAL A 26 36.24 15.44 12.47
C VAL A 26 34.94 15.00 11.82
N ALA A 27 33.96 15.89 11.63
CA ALA A 27 32.70 15.55 10.98
C ALA A 27 32.89 15.12 9.52
N GLY A 28 33.78 15.78 8.77
CA GLY A 28 34.08 15.43 7.38
C GLY A 28 34.96 14.18 7.20
N ALA A 29 35.60 13.69 8.27
CA ALA A 29 36.41 12.45 8.24
C ALA A 29 35.59 11.19 8.62
N GLN A 30 34.33 11.35 9.04
CA GLN A 30 33.44 10.24 9.39
C GLN A 30 32.52 9.79 8.23
N ASP A 31 32.67 10.37 7.03
CA ASP A 31 31.78 10.13 5.88
C ASP A 31 32.18 8.92 5.00
N ASP A 32 33.23 8.16 5.33
CA ASP A 32 33.71 7.04 4.48
C ASP A 32 33.30 5.63 4.97
N ASP A 33 32.40 5.52 5.95
CA ASP A 33 31.86 4.22 6.40
C ASP A 33 30.33 4.24 6.44
N GLN A 34 29.71 4.82 5.41
CA GLN A 34 28.28 4.70 5.18
C GLN A 34 28.03 3.34 4.51
N PRO A 35 27.30 2.40 5.15
CA PRO A 35 26.82 1.23 4.43
C PRO A 35 26.04 1.72 3.22
N THR A 36 26.41 1.20 2.05
CA THR A 36 25.72 1.39 0.78
C THR A 36 24.22 1.42 1.02
N PRO A 37 23.50 2.50 0.69
CA PRO A 37 22.06 2.43 0.71
C PRO A 37 21.68 1.34 -0.30
N GLU A 38 21.03 0.28 0.18
CA GLU A 38 20.26 -0.58 -0.70
C GLU A 38 19.44 0.33 -1.61
N VAL A 39 19.47 0.00 -2.90
CA VAL A 39 18.63 0.65 -3.89
C VAL A 39 17.19 0.39 -3.44
N VAL A 40 16.61 1.34 -2.71
CA VAL A 40 15.17 1.45 -2.54
C VAL A 40 14.68 1.62 -3.97
N GLY A 41 14.21 0.53 -4.58
CA GLY A 41 13.50 0.59 -5.85
C GLY A 41 12.46 1.69 -5.73
N GLU A 42 12.19 2.43 -6.81
CA GLU A 42 11.15 3.47 -6.87
C GLU A 42 9.83 2.87 -6.39
N GLY A 43 9.63 2.95 -5.08
CA GLY A 43 8.74 2.10 -4.32
C GLY A 43 7.74 3.01 -3.67
N ARG A 44 6.47 2.63 -3.77
CA ARG A 44 5.40 3.23 -2.99
C ARG A 44 5.90 3.40 -1.56
N SER A 45 5.97 4.64 -1.08
CA SER A 45 6.52 4.96 0.24
C SER A 45 5.88 4.06 1.28
N SER A 46 6.67 3.29 2.02
CA SER A 46 6.11 2.42 3.04
C SER A 46 5.57 3.25 4.20
N ARG A 47 4.52 2.74 4.84
CA ARG A 47 3.86 3.40 5.98
C ARG A 47 3.60 2.38 7.07
N ARG A 48 4.02 2.67 8.30
CA ARG A 48 3.83 1.76 9.42
C ARG A 48 2.45 1.95 10.01
N MET A 49 1.64 0.91 10.00
CA MET A 49 0.29 0.96 10.57
C MET A 49 0.39 0.56 12.05
N ASP A 50 0.22 1.54 12.94
CA ASP A 50 0.18 1.32 14.38
C ASP A 50 -1.20 0.88 14.87
N LEU A 51 -2.24 1.23 14.10
CA LEU A 51 -3.61 0.80 14.37
C LEU A 51 -4.35 0.47 13.07
N VAL A 52 -4.97 -0.70 13.01
CA VAL A 52 -5.99 -1.05 12.02
C VAL A 52 -7.24 -1.49 12.75
N SER A 53 -8.34 -0.75 12.62
CA SER A 53 -9.56 -1.02 13.38
C SER A 53 -10.83 -0.69 12.62
N TRP A 54 -11.96 -1.28 13.06
CA TRP A 54 -13.28 -0.88 12.59
C TRP A 54 -13.51 0.61 12.81
N ALA A 55 -14.05 1.26 11.78
CA ALA A 55 -14.63 2.58 11.90
C ALA A 55 -16.14 2.40 12.12
N TYR A 56 -16.57 2.42 13.38
CA TYR A 56 -17.98 2.28 13.74
C TYR A 56 -18.79 3.42 13.14
N VAL A 57 -18.32 4.66 13.28
CA VAL A 57 -18.89 5.84 12.62
C VAL A 57 -17.74 6.78 12.23
N VAL A 58 -17.83 7.37 11.04
CA VAL A 58 -16.94 8.44 10.59
C VAL A 58 -17.73 9.75 10.58
N ILE A 59 -17.23 10.76 11.31
CA ILE A 59 -17.88 12.04 11.54
C ILE A 59 -16.96 13.15 11.01
N PRO A 60 -17.15 13.59 9.75
CA PRO A 60 -16.41 14.73 9.21
C PRO A 60 -16.86 16.05 9.85
N ALA A 61 -15.92 16.95 10.11
CA ALA A 61 -16.24 18.34 10.47
C ALA A 61 -16.86 19.10 9.29
N GLU A 62 -17.45 20.26 9.57
CA GLU A 62 -17.98 21.14 8.52
C GLU A 62 -16.87 21.55 7.54
N GLY A 63 -17.15 21.47 6.24
CA GLY A 63 -16.20 21.81 5.18
C GLY A 63 -15.09 20.76 4.96
N PHE A 64 -15.20 19.58 5.57
CA PHE A 64 -14.28 18.47 5.32
C PHE A 64 -14.27 18.06 3.85
N ALA A 65 -13.07 17.94 3.31
CA ALA A 65 -12.76 17.37 2.01
C ALA A 65 -11.35 16.76 2.04
N MET A 66 -11.07 15.88 1.07
CA MET A 66 -9.71 15.46 0.76
C MET A 66 -9.23 16.28 -0.43
N VAL A 67 -8.11 17.01 -0.26
CA VAL A 67 -7.47 17.80 -1.32
C VAL A 67 -6.00 17.42 -1.35
N ASP A 68 -5.50 16.99 -2.51
CA ASP A 68 -4.12 16.54 -2.70
C ASP A 68 -3.66 15.49 -1.66
N GLY A 69 -4.57 14.56 -1.33
CA GLY A 69 -4.30 13.50 -0.33
C GLY A 69 -4.24 14.00 1.11
N ARG A 70 -4.78 15.19 1.43
CA ARG A 70 -4.84 15.73 2.79
C ARG A 70 -6.24 16.16 3.19
N THR A 71 -6.54 16.08 4.48
CA THR A 71 -7.78 16.57 5.07
C THR A 71 -7.80 18.11 5.08
N THR A 72 -8.92 18.73 4.73
CA THR A 72 -9.11 20.19 4.86
C THR A 72 -9.62 20.63 6.23
N ALA A 73 -10.25 19.70 6.96
CA ALA A 73 -10.83 19.90 8.28
C ALA A 73 -10.65 18.63 9.13
N ASP A 74 -10.98 18.70 10.41
CA ASP A 74 -10.90 17.54 11.30
C ASP A 74 -11.88 16.43 10.87
N LEU A 75 -11.49 15.18 11.11
CA LEU A 75 -12.28 13.99 10.90
C LEU A 75 -12.23 13.12 12.17
N ALA A 76 -13.38 12.88 12.77
CA ALA A 76 -13.48 11.99 13.92
C ALA A 76 -13.89 10.59 13.47
N VAL A 77 -13.12 9.57 13.86
CA VAL A 77 -13.44 8.17 13.61
C VAL A 77 -13.73 7.50 14.95
N GLN A 78 -14.98 7.14 15.17
CA GLN A 78 -15.36 6.34 16.32
C GLN A 78 -14.93 4.89 16.08
N ILE A 79 -13.99 4.40 16.88
CA ILE A 79 -13.44 3.05 16.75
C ILE A 79 -14.38 2.03 17.40
N ASP A 80 -14.89 2.38 18.58
CA ASP A 80 -15.88 1.61 19.33
C ASP A 80 -16.75 2.54 20.19
N GLY A 81 -17.55 1.98 21.09
CA GLY A 81 -18.45 2.76 21.95
C GLY A 81 -17.77 3.74 22.92
N THR A 82 -16.44 3.71 23.06
CA THR A 82 -15.67 4.49 24.04
C THR A 82 -14.48 5.25 23.46
N ARG A 83 -13.93 4.80 22.33
CA ARG A 83 -12.73 5.37 21.71
C ARG A 83 -13.05 6.10 20.42
N THR A 84 -12.52 7.32 20.31
CA THR A 84 -12.60 8.14 19.10
C THR A 84 -11.22 8.60 18.71
N MET A 85 -10.79 8.25 17.49
CA MET A 85 -9.61 8.80 16.85
C MET A 85 -9.95 10.14 16.23
N ARG A 86 -9.09 11.15 16.42
CA ARG A 86 -9.20 12.44 15.72
C ARG A 86 -8.07 12.54 14.69
N ILE A 87 -8.45 12.61 13.43
CA ILE A 87 -7.57 12.95 12.31
C ILE A 87 -7.68 14.47 12.15
N ALA A 88 -6.57 15.18 12.32
CA ALA A 88 -6.57 16.65 12.27
C ALA A 88 -6.64 17.14 10.82
N ALA A 89 -7.06 18.39 10.64
CA ALA A 89 -6.88 19.09 9.36
C ALA A 89 -5.40 19.10 8.93
N GLY A 90 -5.13 18.86 7.64
CA GLY A 90 -3.80 18.79 7.04
C GLY A 90 -3.12 17.42 7.12
N THR A 91 -3.70 16.45 7.82
CA THR A 91 -3.20 15.08 7.88
C THR A 91 -3.31 14.42 6.51
N GLU A 92 -2.23 13.74 6.11
CA GLU A 92 -2.16 13.00 4.86
C GLU A 92 -2.93 11.68 4.98
N GLY A 93 -3.59 11.27 3.90
CA GLY A 93 -4.28 10.00 3.87
C GLY A 93 -5.15 9.81 2.65
N GLU A 94 -5.89 8.71 2.67
CA GLU A 94 -6.79 8.30 1.60
C GLU A 94 -8.11 7.78 2.17
N ILE A 95 -9.18 7.93 1.39
CA ILE A 95 -10.52 7.44 1.74
C ILE A 95 -11.07 6.68 0.55
N ASP A 96 -10.97 5.36 0.61
CA ASP A 96 -11.44 4.41 -0.40
C ASP A 96 -12.62 3.57 0.12
N CYS A 97 -13.36 4.10 1.11
CA CYS A 97 -14.59 3.49 1.60
C CYS A 97 -15.83 4.15 0.99
N PRO A 98 -16.56 3.49 0.06
CA PRO A 98 -17.77 4.06 -0.55
C PRO A 98 -18.90 4.23 0.47
N GLY A 99 -18.87 3.46 1.57
CA GLY A 99 -19.84 3.49 2.66
C GLY A 99 -19.45 4.41 3.82
N LEU A 100 -18.67 5.48 3.59
CA LEU A 100 -18.11 6.33 4.67
C LEU A 100 -19.16 6.84 5.68
N SER A 101 -20.36 7.19 5.20
CA SER A 101 -21.47 7.68 6.03
C SER A 101 -22.33 6.58 6.65
N VAL A 102 -22.08 5.31 6.30
CA VAL A 102 -22.83 4.16 6.78
C VAL A 102 -22.05 3.51 7.94
N PRO A 103 -22.64 3.44 9.15
CA PRO A 103 -21.96 2.86 10.29
C PRO A 103 -21.51 1.41 10.06
N GLY A 104 -20.29 1.08 10.49
CA GLY A 104 -19.74 -0.26 10.40
C GLY A 104 -19.57 -0.77 8.96
N ARG A 105 -19.20 0.10 8.02
CA ARG A 105 -18.86 -0.28 6.64
C ARG A 105 -17.40 0.00 6.26
N CYS A 106 -16.64 0.58 7.18
CA CYS A 106 -15.26 0.94 6.92
C CYS A 106 -14.32 0.42 8.01
N VAL A 107 -13.06 0.30 7.63
CA VAL A 107 -11.91 0.13 8.50
C VAL A 107 -11.04 1.37 8.38
N VAL A 108 -10.48 1.82 9.49
CA VAL A 108 -9.39 2.80 9.51
C VAL A 108 -8.07 2.10 9.79
N ALA A 109 -7.08 2.34 8.95
CA ALA A 109 -5.68 2.03 9.19
C ALA A 109 -4.94 3.36 9.42
N ALA A 110 -4.10 3.45 10.45
CA ALA A 110 -3.44 4.69 10.83
C ALA A 110 -1.99 4.44 11.29
N ASP A 111 -1.12 5.32 10.82
CA ASP A 111 0.24 5.56 11.33
C ASP A 111 0.12 6.57 12.49
N LEU A 112 0.53 6.17 13.68
CA LEU A 112 0.29 6.91 14.92
C LEU A 112 1.59 7.28 15.63
N LEU A 113 1.70 8.54 16.03
CA LEU A 113 2.69 9.00 17.00
C LEU A 113 2.02 9.39 18.30
N GLY A 114 1.92 8.42 19.22
CA GLY A 114 1.07 8.55 20.40
C GLY A 114 -0.40 8.58 19.97
N ASP A 115 -1.09 9.69 20.27
CA ASP A 115 -2.49 9.89 19.87
C ASP A 115 -2.63 10.67 18.53
N ALA A 116 -1.51 11.12 17.96
CA ALA A 116 -1.52 11.90 16.72
C ALA A 116 -1.47 11.01 15.49
N VAL A 117 -2.35 11.26 14.52
CA VAL A 117 -2.38 10.55 13.24
C VAL A 117 -1.41 11.23 12.26
N LEU A 118 -0.36 10.50 11.86
CA LEU A 118 0.61 10.95 10.87
C LEU A 118 0.13 10.70 9.44
N TRP A 119 -0.49 9.54 9.23
CA TRP A 119 -1.12 9.13 7.98
C TRP A 119 -2.29 8.20 8.24
N PHE A 120 -3.29 8.18 7.36
CA PHE A 120 -4.42 7.24 7.49
C PHE A 120 -4.93 6.72 6.14
N SER A 121 -5.61 5.59 6.19
CA SER A 121 -6.43 5.07 5.10
C SER A 121 -7.76 4.56 5.65
N ILE A 122 -8.86 4.97 5.03
CA ILE A 122 -10.19 4.45 5.34
C ILE A 122 -10.67 3.61 4.17
N ILE A 123 -10.72 2.30 4.35
CA ILE A 123 -11.09 1.33 3.31
C ILE A 123 -12.42 0.65 3.63
N GLU A 124 -13.05 0.03 2.64
CA GLU A 124 -14.22 -0.80 2.87
C GLU A 124 -13.88 -2.01 3.75
N GLY A 125 -14.76 -2.29 4.72
CA GLY A 125 -14.68 -3.49 5.54
C GLY A 125 -15.94 -3.65 6.39
N ALA A 126 -16.34 -4.90 6.64
CA ALA A 126 -17.50 -5.20 7.48
C ALA A 126 -17.05 -5.75 8.85
N PRO A 127 -17.69 -5.34 9.97
CA PRO A 127 -17.36 -5.76 11.32
C PRO A 127 -17.15 -7.27 11.43
N SER A 128 -15.90 -7.64 11.67
CA SER A 128 -15.39 -9.01 11.68
C SER A 128 -14.18 -9.08 12.61
N PRO A 129 -13.77 -10.23 13.14
CA PRO A 129 -12.46 -10.33 13.79
C PRO A 129 -11.31 -10.18 12.78
N THR A 130 -11.57 -10.40 11.50
CA THR A 130 -10.56 -10.43 10.45
C THR A 130 -10.88 -9.55 9.24
N LEU A 131 -9.84 -8.98 8.65
CA LEU A 131 -9.87 -8.17 7.44
C LEU A 131 -8.98 -8.80 6.36
N THR A 132 -9.48 -8.84 5.12
CA THR A 132 -8.65 -9.22 3.98
C THR A 132 -7.83 -8.01 3.55
N LEU A 133 -6.52 -8.16 3.57
CA LEU A 133 -5.56 -7.16 3.09
C LEU A 133 -4.82 -7.67 1.85
N PRO A 134 -4.13 -6.78 1.11
CA PRO A 134 -3.29 -7.16 -0.01
C PRO A 134 -2.22 -8.20 0.36
N ALA A 135 -1.62 -8.81 -0.66
CA ALA A 135 -0.55 -9.78 -0.47
C ALA A 135 0.61 -9.22 0.36
N VAL A 136 1.29 -10.12 1.08
CA VAL A 136 2.58 -9.82 1.68
C VAL A 136 3.63 -9.80 0.57
N ARG A 137 4.30 -8.66 0.41
CA ARG A 137 5.41 -8.47 -0.52
C ARG A 137 6.72 -8.98 0.05
N GLU A 138 6.98 -8.64 1.31
CA GLU A 138 8.28 -8.85 1.94
C GLU A 138 8.12 -9.03 3.45
N ILE A 139 9.00 -9.85 4.05
CA ILE A 139 9.14 -9.98 5.49
C ILE A 139 10.24 -9.01 5.93
N LEU A 140 9.92 -8.15 6.89
CA LEU A 140 10.82 -7.18 7.47
C LEU A 140 11.32 -7.68 8.84
N ASP A 141 12.30 -6.99 9.40
CA ASP A 141 12.80 -7.29 10.74
C ASP A 141 11.74 -7.05 11.83
N ASP A 142 11.98 -7.59 13.02
CA ASP A 142 11.16 -7.37 14.24
C ASP A 142 9.67 -7.74 14.13
N GLY A 143 9.34 -8.73 13.28
CA GLY A 143 7.99 -9.27 13.16
C GLY A 143 7.06 -8.43 12.30
N TRP A 144 7.61 -7.63 11.39
CA TRP A 144 6.87 -6.80 10.44
C TRP A 144 6.85 -7.44 9.06
N VAL A 145 5.82 -7.12 8.28
CA VAL A 145 5.75 -7.44 6.85
C VAL A 145 5.34 -6.20 6.07
N LEU A 146 5.89 -6.06 4.86
CA LEU A 146 5.45 -5.07 3.88
C LEU A 146 4.38 -5.69 2.98
N LEU A 147 3.24 -5.02 2.86
CA LEU A 147 2.15 -5.41 1.97
C LEU A 147 2.26 -4.73 0.59
N GLU A 148 1.54 -5.26 -0.39
CA GLU A 148 1.56 -4.72 -1.75
C GLU A 148 1.07 -3.26 -1.87
N ASN A 149 0.20 -2.81 -0.97
CA ASN A 149 -0.21 -1.41 -0.91
C ASN A 149 0.80 -0.50 -0.18
N GLY A 150 1.95 -1.02 0.25
CA GLY A 150 2.98 -0.24 0.95
C GLY A 150 2.77 -0.15 2.47
N TRP A 151 1.81 -0.88 3.03
CA TRP A 151 1.62 -0.89 4.48
C TRP A 151 2.62 -1.83 5.14
N GLU A 152 3.27 -1.38 6.20
CA GLU A 152 3.98 -2.23 7.15
C GLU A 152 3.02 -2.59 8.28
N VAL A 153 2.77 -3.88 8.46
CA VAL A 153 1.93 -4.42 9.53
C VAL A 153 2.66 -5.54 10.25
N ARG A 154 2.26 -5.83 11.49
CA ARG A 154 2.79 -6.99 12.21
C ARG A 154 2.29 -8.30 11.59
N HIS A 155 3.06 -9.36 11.76
CA HIS A 155 2.60 -10.72 11.51
C HIS A 155 2.74 -11.57 12.77
N ALA A 156 1.93 -12.63 12.88
CA ALA A 156 2.06 -13.61 13.95
C ALA A 156 3.35 -14.43 13.79
N ASP A 157 3.86 -14.98 14.90
CA ASP A 157 5.01 -15.90 14.88
C ASP A 157 4.79 -17.11 13.97
N VAL A 158 3.53 -17.59 13.93
CA VAL A 158 3.08 -18.65 13.04
C VAL A 158 1.94 -18.10 12.18
N VAL A 159 2.18 -18.02 10.87
CA VAL A 159 1.20 -17.57 9.89
C VAL A 159 0.61 -18.79 9.17
N ASP A 160 -0.70 -18.98 9.29
CA ASP A 160 -1.42 -20.04 8.61
C ASP A 160 -1.38 -19.84 7.09
N ARG A 161 -1.35 -20.94 6.34
CA ARG A 161 -1.32 -20.93 4.87
C ARG A 161 -2.52 -21.68 4.35
N LEU A 162 -3.45 -20.98 3.70
CA LEU A 162 -4.64 -21.56 3.09
C LEU A 162 -4.42 -21.70 1.58
N CYS A 163 -3.94 -22.88 1.20
CA CYS A 163 -3.56 -23.25 -0.16
C CYS A 163 -3.85 -24.73 -0.40
N ASP A 164 -4.04 -25.11 -1.66
CA ASP A 164 -4.17 -26.52 -2.05
C ASP A 164 -2.82 -27.25 -2.01
N ASP A 165 -1.74 -26.53 -2.36
CA ASP A 165 -0.36 -27.02 -2.28
C ASP A 165 0.34 -26.51 -1.01
N GLU A 166 1.14 -27.37 -0.39
CA GLU A 166 1.94 -27.00 0.77
C GLU A 166 3.19 -26.21 0.35
N SER A 167 3.45 -25.07 1.03
CA SER A 167 4.73 -24.38 0.99
C SER A 167 5.47 -24.59 2.31
N ALA A 168 6.80 -24.73 2.26
CA ALA A 168 7.62 -25.04 3.43
C ALA A 168 7.80 -23.83 4.36
N SER A 169 7.68 -22.60 3.84
CA SER A 169 7.85 -21.37 4.61
C SER A 169 7.03 -20.20 4.05
N LEU A 170 6.86 -19.14 4.85
CA LEU A 170 6.24 -17.88 4.39
C LEU A 170 7.06 -17.20 3.28
N THR A 171 8.40 -17.24 3.36
CA THR A 171 9.28 -16.71 2.31
C THR A 171 9.07 -17.44 0.98
N GLU A 172 8.94 -18.77 1.02
CA GLU A 172 8.63 -19.55 -0.18
C GLU A 172 7.24 -19.25 -0.73
N PHE A 173 6.26 -19.06 0.16
CA PHE A 173 4.90 -18.65 -0.22
C PHE A 173 4.92 -17.32 -0.98
N ILE A 174 5.59 -16.30 -0.42
CA ILE A 174 5.68 -14.95 -1.02
C ILE A 174 6.32 -15.05 -2.41
N ARG A 175 7.42 -15.78 -2.55
CA ARG A 175 8.10 -15.98 -3.84
C ARG A 175 7.21 -16.70 -4.87
N THR A 176 6.38 -17.63 -4.43
CA THR A 176 5.55 -18.46 -5.32
C THR A 176 4.30 -17.73 -5.81
N TYR A 177 3.58 -17.04 -4.92
CA TYR A 177 2.29 -16.44 -5.26
C TYR A 177 2.35 -14.91 -5.44
N GLY A 178 3.32 -14.25 -4.80
CA GLY A 178 3.52 -12.80 -4.91
C GLY A 178 2.23 -11.99 -4.70
N GLU A 179 2.04 -10.99 -5.56
CA GLU A 179 0.90 -10.06 -5.53
C GLU A 179 -0.47 -10.71 -5.76
N SER A 180 -0.52 -11.93 -6.30
CA SER A 180 -1.79 -12.62 -6.58
C SER A 180 -2.42 -13.25 -5.33
N ALA A 181 -1.67 -13.33 -4.23
CA ALA A 181 -2.17 -13.80 -2.94
C ALA A 181 -3.00 -12.73 -2.20
N THR A 182 -3.61 -13.12 -1.09
CA THR A 182 -4.20 -12.19 -0.12
C THR A 182 -3.75 -12.53 1.29
N SER A 183 -3.80 -11.56 2.18
CA SER A 183 -3.48 -11.75 3.60
C SER A 183 -4.71 -11.53 4.47
N THR A 184 -4.81 -12.25 5.58
CA THR A 184 -5.85 -12.08 6.60
C THR A 184 -5.23 -11.40 7.81
N PHE A 185 -5.63 -10.17 8.06
CA PHE A 185 -5.29 -9.40 9.26
C PHE A 185 -6.32 -9.66 10.36
N ASN A 186 -5.88 -9.96 11.57
CA ASN A 186 -6.73 -10.03 12.75
C ASN A 186 -6.75 -8.67 13.45
N VAL A 187 -7.93 -8.04 13.52
CA VAL A 187 -8.11 -6.69 14.05
C VAL A 187 -7.88 -6.63 15.56
N GLU A 188 -8.17 -7.70 16.31
CA GLU A 188 -7.95 -7.71 17.75
C GLU A 188 -6.48 -7.93 18.10
N GLN A 189 -5.79 -8.80 17.35
CA GLN A 189 -4.38 -9.11 17.55
C GLN A 189 -3.44 -8.11 16.87
N GLN A 190 -3.97 -7.20 16.03
CA GLN A 190 -3.21 -6.22 15.24
C GLN A 190 -2.10 -6.85 14.39
N GLN A 191 -2.36 -8.00 13.77
CA GLN A 191 -1.36 -8.72 12.99
C GLN A 191 -1.94 -9.61 11.88
N ILE A 192 -1.13 -9.89 10.87
CA ILE A 192 -1.41 -10.94 9.87
C ILE A 192 -1.31 -12.31 10.53
N VAL A 193 -2.39 -13.09 10.42
CA VAL A 193 -2.47 -14.44 11.00
C VAL A 193 -2.53 -15.53 9.95
N ARG A 194 -2.86 -15.18 8.70
CA ARG A 194 -3.01 -16.14 7.60
C ARG A 194 -2.71 -15.50 6.25
N VAL A 195 -2.17 -16.28 5.33
CA VAL A 195 -2.08 -15.96 3.90
C VAL A 195 -2.89 -16.95 3.08
N THR A 196 -3.51 -16.48 2.00
CA THR A 196 -4.40 -17.27 1.15
C THR A 196 -3.93 -17.21 -0.29
N CYS A 197 -3.77 -18.38 -0.91
CA CYS A 197 -3.40 -18.52 -2.31
C CYS A 197 -4.50 -17.97 -3.25
N PRO A 198 -4.14 -17.48 -4.45
CA PRO A 198 -5.12 -17.17 -5.49
C PRO A 198 -5.94 -18.43 -5.83
N LYS A 199 -7.25 -18.26 -6.03
CA LYS A 199 -8.07 -19.36 -6.57
C LYS A 199 -7.65 -19.60 -8.02
N VAL A 200 -7.12 -20.78 -8.31
CA VAL A 200 -6.83 -21.20 -9.69
C VAL A 200 -8.17 -21.34 -10.41
N THR A 201 -8.53 -20.37 -11.22
CA THR A 201 -9.67 -20.54 -12.14
C THR A 201 -9.13 -21.35 -13.33
N PRO A 202 -9.59 -22.59 -13.57
CA PRO A 202 -9.11 -23.36 -14.70
C PRO A 202 -9.47 -22.59 -15.98
N THR A 203 -8.45 -22.02 -16.62
CA THR A 203 -8.60 -21.43 -17.94
C THR A 203 -8.79 -22.59 -18.90
N THR A 204 -10.00 -22.75 -19.44
CA THR A 204 -10.24 -23.63 -20.59
C THR A 204 -9.44 -23.05 -21.76
N SER A 205 -8.22 -23.51 -21.95
CA SER A 205 -7.45 -23.22 -23.16
C SER A 205 -8.11 -23.94 -24.32
N THR A 206 -8.95 -23.23 -25.08
CA THR A 206 -9.35 -23.65 -26.41
C THR A 206 -8.11 -23.62 -27.29
N THR A 207 -7.45 -24.76 -27.44
CA THR A 207 -6.37 -24.95 -28.41
C THR A 207 -6.97 -24.77 -29.80
N VAL A 208 -6.77 -23.60 -30.42
CA VAL A 208 -7.02 -23.45 -31.85
C VAL A 208 -5.84 -24.10 -32.56
N ASP A 209 -6.09 -25.32 -33.04
CA ASP A 209 -5.14 -26.12 -33.80
C ASP A 209 -4.81 -25.39 -35.12
N ALA A 210 -3.64 -24.76 -35.19
CA ALA A 210 -3.15 -24.10 -36.40
C ALA A 210 -2.56 -25.16 -37.33
N ALA A 211 -3.43 -25.91 -38.02
CA ALA A 211 -3.03 -26.81 -39.07
C ALA A 211 -2.48 -26.03 -40.29
N SER A 212 -1.28 -26.41 -40.70
CA SER A 212 -0.45 -25.77 -41.71
C SER A 212 -1.10 -25.69 -43.10
N THR A 213 -1.04 -24.51 -43.71
CA THR A 213 -1.45 -24.29 -45.12
C THR A 213 -0.43 -24.95 -46.07
N THR A 214 -0.86 -26.02 -46.75
CA THR A 214 -0.21 -26.51 -47.98
C THR A 214 -1.17 -26.26 -49.14
N THR A 215 -0.70 -25.51 -50.14
CA THR A 215 -1.41 -25.19 -51.38
C THR A 215 -1.35 -26.36 -52.36
N LEU A 216 -2.48 -26.69 -53.04
CA LEU A 216 -2.50 -27.43 -54.31
C LEU A 216 -3.82 -27.15 -55.10
N PHE A 217 -3.68 -26.33 -56.14
CA PHE A 217 -4.27 -26.34 -57.50
C PHE A 217 -5.59 -27.11 -57.85
N ASP A 218 -6.55 -26.33 -58.38
CA ASP A 218 -7.09 -26.34 -59.78
C ASP A 218 -8.52 -26.85 -60.13
N VAL A 219 -9.16 -26.00 -60.94
CA VAL A 219 -10.13 -26.17 -62.05
C VAL A 219 -11.66 -26.22 -61.82
N SER A 220 -12.32 -25.14 -62.31
CA SER A 220 -13.51 -25.01 -63.20
C SER A 220 -14.75 -25.91 -62.93
N SER A 221 -16.01 -25.47 -63.04
CA SER A 221 -16.64 -24.46 -63.90
C SER A 221 -18.12 -24.19 -63.49
N THR A 222 -18.57 -22.94 -63.68
CA THR A 222 -19.87 -22.50 -64.28
C THR A 222 -21.19 -23.00 -63.66
N THR A 223 -22.11 -22.15 -63.17
CA THR A 223 -23.05 -21.35 -64.00
C THR A 223 -23.73 -20.25 -63.15
N VAL A 224 -23.98 -19.10 -63.79
CA VAL A 224 -24.53 -17.83 -63.25
C VAL A 224 -26.09 -17.77 -63.45
N PRO A 225 -26.83 -16.67 -63.16
CA PRO A 225 -27.87 -16.44 -62.14
C PRO A 225 -29.26 -16.19 -62.81
N PRO A 226 -30.15 -15.23 -62.45
CA PRO A 226 -30.52 -14.52 -61.20
C PRO A 226 -32.04 -14.60 -60.89
N GLY A 227 -32.50 -14.00 -59.79
CA GLY A 227 -33.93 -13.79 -59.53
C GLY A 227 -34.19 -12.83 -58.37
N ASP A 228 -34.65 -11.64 -58.73
CA ASP A 228 -35.12 -10.49 -57.96
C ASP A 228 -36.30 -10.77 -57.00
N GLU A 229 -36.68 -9.70 -56.29
CA GLU A 229 -37.94 -9.47 -55.55
C GLU A 229 -38.03 -10.07 -54.13
N SER A 230 -38.52 -9.39 -53.09
CA SER A 230 -39.10 -8.06 -52.85
C SER A 230 -39.47 -8.00 -51.32
N LEU A 231 -39.51 -6.81 -50.70
CA LEU A 231 -40.67 -6.19 -49.99
C LEU A 231 -41.34 -7.09 -48.91
N ASP A 232 -41.63 -6.73 -47.66
CA ASP A 232 -42.08 -5.47 -47.03
C ASP A 232 -42.11 -5.65 -45.49
N ASP A 233 -42.20 -4.52 -44.78
CA ASP A 233 -42.93 -4.21 -43.53
C ASP A 233 -43.34 -5.32 -42.53
N GLU A 234 -43.08 -5.10 -41.24
CA GLU A 234 -44.10 -4.49 -40.36
C GLU A 234 -43.57 -4.16 -38.96
N ALA A 235 -44.11 -3.07 -38.44
CA ALA A 235 -43.91 -2.53 -37.10
C ALA A 235 -44.75 -3.28 -36.05
N GLY A 236 -44.29 -3.19 -34.80
CA GLY A 236 -45.03 -3.55 -33.58
C GLY A 236 -44.23 -3.17 -32.35
#